data_AF-U5BU12-F1
#
_entry.id   AF-U5BU12-F1
#
_cell.length_a   1.000
_cell.length_b   1.000
_cell.length_c   1.000
_cell.angle_alpha   90.00
_cell.angle_beta   90.00
_cell.angle_gamma   90.00
#
_symmetry.space_group_name_H-M   'P 1'
#
loop_
_entity.id
_entity.type
_entity.pdbx_description
1 polymer ?
#
loop_
_entity_poly.entity_id
_entity_poly.type
_entity_poly.pdbx_seq_one_letter_code
_entity_poly.pdbx_strand_id
1 'polypeptide(L)' 'MLLFKLGVFHRKSCLDGFDHRIHIEVIAVPKGNALTYQSIFHQQTKHPNGCVFANKIP' A
#
# COMPACT_ATOMS: atom_id res chain seq x y z
N MET A 1 -8.85 17.43 14.52
CA MET A 1 -9.54 16.19 14.10
C MET A 1 -8.67 15.02 14.53
N LEU A 2 -9.12 14.21 15.49
CA LEU A 2 -8.36 13.08 16.00
C LEU A 2 -8.54 11.88 15.06
N LEU A 3 -7.46 11.27 14.60
CA LEU A 3 -7.46 10.14 13.67
C LEU A 3 -6.88 8.91 14.38
N PHE A 4 -7.60 7.79 14.36
CA PHE A 4 -7.11 6.53 14.91
C PHE A 4 -6.65 5.63 13.77
N LYS A 5 -5.35 5.38 13.67
CA LYS A 5 -4.79 4.45 12.69
C LYS A 5 -5.04 3.01 13.17
N LEU A 6 -5.90 2.29 12.46
CA LEU A 6 -6.34 0.95 12.84
C LEU A 6 -5.47 -0.15 12.24
N GLY A 7 -5.08 0.03 10.98
CA GLY A 7 -4.35 -1.00 10.25
C GLY A 7 -3.65 -0.44 9.03
N VAL A 8 -2.54 -1.09 8.70
CA VAL A 8 -1.76 -0.77 7.50
C VAL A 8 -1.42 -2.06 6.79
N PHE A 9 -1.73 -2.10 5.49
CA PHE A 9 -1.35 -3.18 4.61
C PHE A 9 -0.39 -2.64 3.57
N HIS A 10 0.76 -3.30 3.44
CA HIS A 10 1.74 -3.01 2.40
C HIS A 10 1.96 -4.26 1.57
N ARG A 11 1.90 -4.13 0.25
CA ARG A 11 2.28 -5.18 -0.69
C ARG A 11 3.29 -4.61 -1.68
N LYS A 12 4.41 -5.32 -1.83
CA LYS A 12 5.43 -5.04 -2.84
C LYS A 12 5.53 -6.23 -3.78
N SER A 13 5.59 -5.99 -5.09
CA SER A 13 5.75 -7.02 -6.11
C SER A 13 6.57 -6.49 -7.27
N CYS A 14 7.51 -7.29 -7.79
CA CYS A 14 8.14 -7.03 -9.08
C CYS A 14 7.32 -7.78 -10.15
N LEU A 15 6.72 -7.05 -11.09
CA LEU A 15 6.01 -7.61 -12.24
C LEU A 15 6.50 -6.90 -13.50
N ASP A 16 6.76 -7.63 -14.57
CA ASP A 16 7.18 -7.09 -15.87
C ASP A 16 8.39 -6.13 -15.82
N GLY A 17 9.29 -6.30 -14.85
CA GLY A 17 10.43 -5.43 -14.63
C GLY A 17 10.14 -4.15 -13.85
N PHE A 18 8.90 -3.93 -13.40
CA PHE A 18 8.47 -2.77 -12.61
C PHE A 18 8.32 -3.12 -11.11
N ASP A 19 8.68 -2.18 -10.23
CA ASP A 19 8.42 -2.27 -8.79
C ASP A 19 7.04 -1.69 -8.49
N HIS A 20 6.09 -2.56 -8.14
CA HIS A 20 4.75 -2.19 -7.74
C HIS A 20 4.63 -2.20 -6.22
N ARG A 21 4.18 -1.09 -5.66
CA ARG A 21 3.93 -0.90 -4.24
C ARG A 21 2.48 -0.48 -4.04
N ILE A 22 1.77 -1.25 -3.23
CA ILE A 22 0.43 -0.93 -2.76
C ILE A 22 0.52 -0.68 -1.27
N HIS A 23 -0.08 0.41 -0.83
CA HIS A 23 -0.20 0.80 0.55
C HIS A 23 -1.65 1.16 0.83
N ILE A 24 -2.22 0.50 1.83
CA ILE A 24 -3.59 0.71 2.26
C ILE A 24 -3.54 1.08 3.74
N GLU A 25 -4.11 2.22 4.08
CA GLU A 25 -4.31 2.64 5.47
C GLU A 25 -5.79 2.63 5.80
N VAL A 26 -6.14 2.07 6.95
CA VAL A 26 -7.49 2.16 7.50
C VAL A 26 -7.43 3.06 8.72
N ILE A 27 -8.23 4.12 8.69
CA ILE A 27 -8.34 5.11 9.77
C ILE A 27 -9.77 5.16 10.29
N ALA A 28 -9.94 5.28 11.60
CA ALA A 28 -11.20 5.66 12.22
C ALA A 28 -11.20 7.16 12.51
N VAL A 29 -12.27 7.82 12.09
CA VAL A 29 -12.51 9.25 12.27
C VAL A 29 -13.77 9.42 13.12
N PRO A 30 -13.67 10.08 14.29
CA PRO A 30 -14.85 10.43 15.08
C PRO A 30 -15.74 11.41 14.31
N LYS A 31 -17.05 11.10 14.24
CA LYS A 31 -18.06 11.97 13.66
C LYS A 31 -19.29 12.00 14.59
N GLY A 32 -19.31 12.99 15.48
CA GLY A 32 -20.29 13.05 16.58
C GLY A 32 -20.10 11.87 17.53
N ASN A 33 -21.16 11.11 17.77
CA ASN A 33 -21.16 9.96 18.69
C ASN A 33 -20.82 8.62 17.98
N ALA A 34 -20.32 8.66 16.76
CA ALA A 34 -19.98 7.47 15.97
C ALA A 34 -18.55 7.52 15.43
N LEU A 35 -18.00 6.34 15.12
CA LEU A 35 -16.75 6.20 14.38
C LEU A 35 -17.06 5.94 12.90
N THR A 36 -16.48 6.75 12.02
CA THR A 36 -16.49 6.51 10.57
C THR A 36 -15.15 5.93 10.16
N TYR A 37 -15.15 4.85 9.39
CA TYR A 37 -13.93 4.24 8.86
C TYR A 37 -13.65 4.76 7.45
N GLN A 38 -12.40 5.10 7.18
CA GLN A 38 -11.95 5.48 5.84
C GLN A 38 -10.72 4.63 5.46
N SER A 39 -10.70 4.17 4.22
CA SER A 39 -9.57 3.47 3.63
C SER A 39 -8.86 4.38 2.63
N ILE A 40 -7.57 4.60 2.83
CA ILE A 40 -6.72 5.36 1.92
C ILE A 40 -5.89 4.37 1.11
N PHE A 41 -6.01 4.44 -0.22
CA PHE A 41 -5.27 3.58 -1.14
C PHE A 41 -4.20 4.40 -1.87
N HIS A 42 -2.95 3.99 -1.71
CA HIS A 42 -1.81 4.52 -2.44
C HIS A 42 -1.16 3.41 -3.26
N GLN A 43 -1.17 3.56 -4.57
CA GLN A 43 -0.43 2.69 -5.50
C GLN A 43 0.71 3.48 -6.13
N GLN A 44 1.90 2.89 -6.09
CA GLN A 44 3.07 3.41 -6.78
C GLN A 44 3.62 2.32 -7.68
N THR A 45 3.78 2.65 -8.95
CA THR A 45 4.55 1.85 -9.89
C THR A 45 5.81 2.65 -10.20
N LYS A 46 6.97 2.10 -9.87
CA LYS A 46 8.25 2.70 -10.21
C LYS A 46 8.93 1.81 -11.23
N HIS A 47 9.43 2.39 -12.31
CA HIS A 47 10.39 1.71 -13.18
C HIS A 47 11.74 1.68 -12.45
N PRO A 48 12.24 0.51 -12.04
CA PRO A 48 13.51 0.39 -11.38
C PRO A 48 14.58 0.02 -12.42
N ASN A 49 15.71 0.71 -12.40
CA ASN A 49 16.97 0.13 -12.86
C ASN A 49 17.40 -1.06 -11.95
N GLY A 50 16.48 -1.97 -11.56
CA GLY A 50 16.74 -2.88 -10.42
C GLY A 50 15.71 -3.94 -10.00
N CYS A 51 14.60 -4.19 -10.71
CA CYS A 51 13.95 -5.51 -10.61
C CYS A 51 14.68 -6.43 -11.59
N VAL A 52 15.90 -6.85 -11.22
CA VAL A 52 16.65 -7.84 -12.00
C VAL A 52 15.87 -9.14 -11.90
N PHE A 53 15.37 -9.64 -13.04
CA PHE A 53 14.91 -11.02 -13.13
C PHE A 53 16.06 -11.89 -12.62
N ALA A 54 15.95 -12.43 -11.40
CA ALA A 54 16.77 -13.54 -10.99
C ALA A 54 16.31 -14.72 -11.83
N ASN A 55 16.77 -14.78 -13.07
CA ASN A 55 16.54 -15.87 -13.99
C ASN A 55 17.30 -17.06 -13.41
N LYS A 56 16.69 -17.76 -12.45
CA LYS A 56 17.04 -19.15 -12.18
C LYS A 56 16.53 -19.93 -13.40
N ILE A 57 17.38 -19.98 -14.42
CA ILE A 57 17.27 -20.96 -15.49
C ILE A 57 17.34 -22.34 -14.80
N PRO A 58 16.39 -23.26 -15.04
CA PRO A 58 16.39 -24.59 -14.44
C PRO A 58 17.64 -25.40 -14.80
#